data_AF-A0AAJ2QWW5-F1
#
_entry.id   AF-A0AAJ2QWW5-F1
#
_cell.length_a   1.000
_cell.length_b   1.000
_cell.length_c   1.000
_cell.angle_alpha   90.00
_cell.angle_beta   90.00
_cell.angle_gamma   90.00
#
_symmetry.space_group_name_H-M   'P 1'
#
loop_
_entity.id
_entity.type
_entity.pdbx_description
1 polymer ?
#
loop_
_entity_poly.entity_id
_entity_poly.type
_entity_poly.pdbx_seq_one_letter_code
_entity_poly.pdbx_strand_id
1 'polypeptide(L)' 'MSQITLYLDDTTQALVEEAARANGMSKSRWVAEIIRKYAAHEWPQDCIELAGRFADFPLANEHNAPVAADVPRVGY' A
#
# COMPACT_ATOMS: atom_id res chain seq x y z
N MET A 1 -18.67 17.32 7.79
CA MET A 1 -17.66 16.77 6.85
C MET A 1 -16.71 17.89 6.49
N SER A 2 -15.40 17.62 6.46
CA SER A 2 -14.41 18.60 6.01
C SER A 2 -14.38 18.66 4.49
N GLN A 3 -14.22 19.84 3.91
CA GLN A 3 -14.08 20.06 2.48
C GLN A 3 -12.62 20.43 2.18
N ILE A 4 -12.06 19.80 1.15
CA ILE A 4 -10.72 20.11 0.63
C ILE A 4 -10.83 20.53 -0.83
N THR A 5 -10.09 21.57 -1.21
CA THR A 5 -9.92 22.01 -2.60
C THR A 5 -8.51 21.61 -3.04
N LEU A 6 -8.41 20.81 -4.11
CA LEU A 6 -7.16 20.30 -4.64
C LEU A 6 -6.94 20.85 -6.04
N TYR A 7 -5.79 21.48 -6.27
CA TYR A 7 -5.35 21.87 -7.61
C TYR A 7 -4.71 20.67 -8.28
N LEU A 8 -5.24 20.30 -9.45
CA LEU A 8 -4.74 19.22 -10.29
C LEU A 8 -4.39 19.82 -11.65
N ASP A 9 -3.30 19.36 -12.25
CA ASP A 9 -3.06 19.60 -13.67
C ASP A 9 -4.04 18.76 -14.52
N ASP A 10 -4.16 19.12 -15.80
CA ASP A 10 -5.10 18.48 -16.72
C ASP A 10 -4.88 16.97 -16.87
N THR A 11 -3.62 16.52 -16.79
CA THR A 11 -3.28 15.10 -16.91
C THR A 11 -3.74 14.32 -15.69
N THR A 12 -3.52 14.87 -14.49
CA THR A 12 -3.97 14.26 -13.23
C THR A 12 -5.51 14.29 -13.13
N GLN A 13 -6.16 15.35 -13.62
CA GLN A 13 -7.62 15.42 -13.66
C GLN A 13 -8.21 14.33 -14.57
N ALA A 14 -7.62 14.10 -15.74
CA ALA A 14 -8.06 13.05 -16.67
C ALA A 14 -7.93 11.64 -16.04
N LEU A 15 -6.84 11.39 -15.32
CA LEU A 15 -6.64 10.12 -14.59
C LEU A 15 -7.73 9.88 -13.54
N VAL A 16 -8.09 10.91 -12.77
CA VAL A 16 -9.17 10.83 -11.77
C VAL A 16 -10.50 10.52 -12.44
N GLU A 17 -10.81 11.18 -13.56
CA GLU A 17 -12.03 10.95 -14.33
C GLU A 17 -12.13 9.52 -14.85
N GLU A 18 -11.07 9.03 -15.48
CA GLU A 18 -11.03 7.69 -16.04
C GLU A 18 -11.15 6.63 -14.94
N ALA A 19 -10.39 6.78 -13.86
CA ALA A 19 -10.40 5.81 -12.77
C ALA A 19 -11.73 5.81 -12.00
N ALA A 20 -12.33 6.98 -11.74
CA ALA A 20 -13.65 7.06 -11.13
C ALA A 20 -14.71 6.36 -11.99
N ARG A 21 -14.70 6.60 -13.30
CA ARG A 21 -15.60 5.95 -14.27
C ARG A 21 -15.38 4.43 -14.33
N ALA A 22 -14.14 3.97 -14.39
CA ALA A 22 -13.80 2.55 -14.43
C ALA A 22 -14.26 1.80 -13.17
N ASN A 23 -14.27 2.48 -12.02
CA ASN A 23 -14.73 1.93 -10.75
C ASN A 23 -16.24 2.16 -10.48
N GLY A 24 -16.97 2.82 -11.39
CA GLY A 24 -18.39 3.15 -11.20
C GLY A 24 -18.66 4.10 -10.01
N MET A 25 -17.68 4.93 -9.67
CA MET A 25 -17.72 5.83 -8.51
C MET A 25 -17.76 7.31 -8.94
N SER A 26 -18.22 8.18 -8.03
CA SER A 26 -17.99 9.62 -8.20
C SER A 26 -16.51 9.96 -7.98
N LYS A 27 -16.03 11.05 -8.62
CA LYS A 27 -14.65 11.53 -8.47
C LYS A 27 -14.28 11.75 -7.00
N SER A 28 -15.15 12.42 -6.23
CA SER A 28 -14.91 12.69 -4.81
C SER A 28 -14.81 11.42 -3.97
N ARG A 29 -15.66 10.42 -4.25
CA ARG A 29 -15.60 9.12 -3.57
C ARG A 29 -14.31 8.39 -3.92
N TRP A 30 -13.95 8.35 -5.20
CA TRP A 30 -12.73 7.70 -5.67
C TRP A 30 -11.47 8.33 -5.05
N VAL A 31 -11.36 9.67 -5.03
CA VAL A 31 -10.23 10.37 -4.38
C VAL A 31 -10.18 10.05 -2.88
N ALA A 32 -11.31 10.01 -2.18
CA ALA A 32 -11.35 9.67 -0.77
C ALA A 32 -10.89 8.21 -0.49
N GLU A 33 -11.24 7.25 -1.36
CA GLU A 33 -10.74 5.86 -1.25
C GLU A 33 -9.23 5.79 -1.46
N ILE A 34 -8.70 6.53 -2.44
CA ILE A 34 -7.26 6.59 -2.70
C ILE A 34 -6.52 7.17 -1.48
N ILE A 35 -7.02 8.27 -0.90
CA ILE A 35 -6.42 8.83 0.32
C ILE A 35 -6.44 7.79 1.45
N ARG A 36 -7.55 7.07 1.67
CA ARG A 36 -7.60 6.00 2.67
C ARG A 36 -6.56 4.92 2.40
N LYS A 37 -6.46 4.44 1.15
CA LYS A 37 -5.54 3.38 0.76
C LYS A 37 -4.07 3.75 1.03
N TYR A 38 -3.66 4.98 0.74
CA TYR A 38 -2.26 5.40 0.90
C TYR A 38 -1.94 6.03 2.26
N ALA A 39 -2.93 6.58 2.95
CA ALA A 39 -2.77 7.09 4.31
C ALA A 39 -2.86 5.97 5.35
N ALA A 40 -3.49 4.85 5.02
CA ALA A 40 -3.40 3.64 5.82
C ALA A 40 -1.95 3.15 5.80
N HIS A 41 -1.27 3.22 6.94
CA HIS A 41 0.04 2.58 7.15
C HIS A 41 -0.11 1.06 7.36
N GLU A 42 -0.97 0.45 6.56
CA GLU A 42 -1.32 -0.96 6.64
C GLU A 42 -0.65 -1.70 5.49
N TRP A 43 -0.23 -2.93 5.78
CA TRP A 43 0.28 -3.81 4.74
C TRP A 43 -0.85 -4.16 3.77
N PRO A 44 -0.58 -4.24 2.45
CA PRO A 44 -1.55 -4.74 1.49
C PRO A 44 -2.07 -6.12 1.92
N GLN A 45 -3.36 -6.37 1.70
CA GLN A 45 -3.99 -7.63 2.09
C GLN A 45 -3.27 -8.85 1.51
N ASP A 46 -2.83 -8.78 0.25
CA ASP A 46 -2.04 -9.83 -0.40
C ASP A 46 -0.75 -10.16 0.38
N CYS A 47 -0.10 -9.16 0.99
CA CYS A 47 1.08 -9.38 1.82
C CYS A 47 0.74 -10.08 3.13
N ILE A 48 -0.41 -9.75 3.73
CA ILE A 48 -0.91 -10.41 4.94
C ILE A 48 -1.28 -11.87 4.63
N GLU A 49 -1.98 -12.11 3.52
CA GLU A 49 -2.43 -13.44 3.10
C GLU A 49 -1.30 -14.38 2.70
N LEU A 50 -0.14 -13.81 2.32
CA LEU A 50 1.07 -14.54 2.02
C LEU A 50 1.77 -15.09 3.28
N ALA A 51 1.50 -14.52 4.45
CA ALA A 51 2.11 -14.97 5.71
C ALA A 51 1.80 -16.46 5.96
N GLY A 52 2.85 -17.27 6.10
CA GLY A 52 2.73 -18.71 6.35
C GLY A 52 2.33 -19.57 5.15
N ARG A 53 2.23 -19.01 3.93
CA ARG A 53 1.90 -19.79 2.71
C ARG A 53 3.05 -20.66 2.20
N PHE A 54 4.28 -20.35 2.59
CA PHE A 54 5.47 -21.11 2.22
C PHE A 54 5.74 -22.21 3.27
N ALA A 55 5.07 -23.35 3.11
CA ALA A 55 5.19 -24.47 4.04
C ALA A 55 6.60 -25.10 4.06
N ASP A 56 7.33 -24.97 2.95
CA ASP A 56 8.69 -25.47 2.73
C ASP A 56 9.75 -24.35 2.79
N PHE A 57 9.44 -23.21 3.41
CA PHE A 57 10.38 -22.10 3.53
C PHE A 57 11.67 -22.59 4.22
N PRO A 58 12.86 -22.49 3.58
CA PRO A 58 14.08 -23.10 4.09
C PRO A 58 14.46 -22.70 5.52
N LEU A 59 14.13 -21.47 5.92
CA LEU A 59 14.43 -20.92 7.26
C LEU A 59 13.33 -21.23 8.30
N ALA A 60 12.21 -21.85 7.93
CA ALA A 60 11.09 -22.12 8.84
C ALA A 60 11.47 -23.05 10.00
N ASN A 61 12.50 -23.88 9.84
CA ASN A 61 12.97 -24.82 10.85
C ASN A 61 14.26 -24.36 11.55
N GLU A 62 14.79 -23.17 11.21
CA GLU A 62 16.04 -22.64 11.76
C GLU A 62 15.85 -21.86 13.07
N HIS A 63 14.73 -22.07 13.78
CA HIS A 63 14.35 -21.37 15.02
C HIS A 63 15.40 -21.39 16.15
N ASN A 64 16.44 -22.22 16.05
CA ASN A 64 17.52 -22.33 17.05
C ASN A 64 18.90 -21.86 16.54
N ALA A 65 19.00 -21.33 15.32
CA ALA A 65 20.25 -20.72 14.85
C ALA A 65 20.43 -19.34 15.52
N PRO A 66 21.63 -18.99 15.98
CA PRO A 66 21.88 -17.65 16.51
C PRO A 66 21.62 -16.60 15.43
N VAL A 67 20.68 -15.69 15.69
CA VAL A 67 20.38 -14.55 14.81
C VAL A 67 21.66 -13.71 14.69
N ALA A 68 22.11 -13.48 13.45
CA ALA A 68 23.26 -12.63 13.19
C ALA A 68 22.98 -11.21 13.69
N ALA A 69 24.00 -10.53 14.22
CA ALA A 69 23.85 -9.16 14.66
C ALA A 69 23.48 -8.25 13.49
N ASP A 70 22.54 -7.32 13.72
CA ASP A 70 22.13 -6.34 12.73
C ASP A 70 23.34 -5.54 12.23
N VAL A 71 23.45 -5.40 10.92
CA VAL A 71 24.45 -4.53 10.30
C VAL A 71 24.03 -3.07 10.42
N PRO A 72 24.97 -2.13 10.62
CA PRO A 72 24.64 -0.70 10.64
C PRO A 72 23.94 -0.27 9.35
N ARG A 73 22.91 0.56 9.47
CA ARG A 73 22.25 1.16 8.31
C ARG A 73 23.28 1.97 7.53
N VAL A 74 23.50 1.65 6.26
CA VAL A 74 24.33 2.46 5.37
C VAL A 74 23.59 3.77 5.14
N GLY A 75 24.12 4.86 5.70
CA GLY A 75 23.63 6.22 5.45
C GLY A 75 24.03 6.69 4.05
N TYR A 76 23.18 7.52 3.45
CA TYR A 76 23.51 8.34 2.28
C TYR A 76 23.83 9.77 2.72
#